data_AF-A0A382UTI1-F1
#
_entry.id   AF-A0A382UTI1-F1
#
_cell.length_a   1.000
_cell.length_b   1.000
_cell.length_c   1.000
_cell.angle_alpha   90.00
_cell.angle_beta   90.00
_cell.angle_gamma   90.00
#
_symmetry.space_group_name_H-M   'P 1'
#
loop_
_entity.id
_entity.type
_entity.pdbx_description
1 polymer ?
#
loop_
_entity_poly.entity_id
_entity_poly.type
_entity_poly.pdbx_seq_one_letter_code
_entity_poly.pdbx_strand_id
1 'polypeptide(L)'
;MTSDANLTPYQPTWESLDKRPLPAWFNEAKFGIFIHWGVYSVPAWRPLGGERYASYAEWYYASVIGDTELGGDAFHKARYGADFEYRDFAPLFSAELFDADYWADLFCRSGAGYVVLTSKHHDGYCLWPSKSPYKKNWNSLDIGPRRDLLGELTAAVRDKGLKMGLYYSIIEWESNWTHRDPSGYYVDKVLVDKYRIPKDEYVEKHLLPQLRELVETYQPALIFSDGGEWDGGEDYWQTKQFLAWLYNEAPNRDEVVVNDRWAKDMPGKHGDYFSSEY
;
A
#
# COMPACT_ATOMS: atom_id res chain seq x y z
N MET A 1 -26.44 23.57 12.33
CA MET A 1 -26.82 24.09 11.00
C MET A 1 -25.61 24.81 10.44
N THR A 2 -24.70 24.05 9.83
CA THR A 2 -23.57 24.61 9.07
C THR A 2 -24.00 24.63 7.62
N SER A 3 -23.83 25.79 7.00
CA SER A 3 -24.21 26.09 5.63
C SER A 3 -23.66 25.06 4.65
N ASP A 4 -24.56 24.40 3.92
CA ASP A 4 -24.29 23.83 2.60
C ASP A 4 -23.92 24.99 1.66
N ALA A 5 -22.69 25.48 1.77
CA ALA A 5 -22.10 26.22 0.68
C ALA A 5 -21.98 25.21 -0.47
N ASN A 6 -22.64 25.50 -1.60
CA ASN A 6 -22.44 24.79 -2.85
C ASN A 6 -20.95 24.81 -3.21
N LEU A 7 -20.18 23.86 -2.68
CA LEU A 7 -18.81 23.63 -3.09
C LEU A 7 -18.90 23.08 -4.51
N THR A 8 -18.39 23.84 -5.48
CA THR A 8 -18.23 23.38 -6.84
C THR A 8 -17.49 22.04 -6.82
N PRO A 9 -18.03 20.97 -7.42
CA PRO A 9 -17.38 19.67 -7.41
C PRO A 9 -15.96 19.74 -7.96
N TYR A 10 -15.02 19.06 -7.32
CA TYR A 10 -13.64 18.96 -7.77
C TYR A 10 -13.59 18.32 -9.16
N GLN A 11 -13.03 19.03 -10.13
CA GLN A 11 -12.81 18.51 -11.47
C GLN A 11 -11.54 17.66 -11.50
N PRO A 12 -11.40 16.70 -12.44
CA PRO A 12 -10.19 15.89 -12.60
C PRO A 12 -9.05 16.67 -13.27
N THR A 13 -8.72 17.84 -12.72
CA THR A 13 -7.60 18.70 -13.11
C THR A 13 -6.87 19.14 -11.85
N TRP A 14 -5.53 19.28 -11.92
CA TRP A 14 -4.73 19.73 -10.78
C TRP A 14 -5.15 21.13 -10.30
N GLU A 15 -5.51 22.03 -11.21
CA GLU A 15 -6.02 23.36 -10.85
C GLU A 15 -7.29 23.31 -9.97
N SER A 16 -8.08 22.23 -10.08
CA SER A 16 -9.23 22.01 -9.20
C SER A 16 -8.86 21.22 -7.96
N LEU A 17 -8.12 20.12 -8.10
CA LEU A 17 -7.78 19.20 -7.00
C LEU A 17 -6.89 19.87 -5.96
N ASP A 18 -5.90 20.66 -6.38
CA ASP A 18 -4.95 21.33 -5.49
C ASP A 18 -5.58 22.50 -4.71
N LYS A 19 -6.81 22.90 -5.04
CA LYS A 19 -7.59 23.87 -4.25
C LYS A 19 -8.25 23.24 -3.03
N ARG A 20 -8.19 21.92 -2.86
CA ARG A 20 -8.77 21.23 -1.71
C ARG A 20 -8.05 21.66 -0.43
N PRO A 21 -8.77 22.15 0.60
CA PRO A 21 -8.15 22.46 1.87
C PRO A 21 -7.74 21.17 2.57
N LEU A 22 -6.54 21.18 3.15
CA LEU A 22 -6.06 20.07 3.99
C LEU A 22 -6.99 19.89 5.20
N PRO A 23 -7.55 18.69 5.44
CA PRO A 23 -8.30 18.37 6.66
C PRO A 23 -7.50 18.73 7.93
N ALA A 24 -8.12 19.50 8.82
CA ALA A 24 -7.45 20.09 9.99
C ALA A 24 -6.76 19.05 10.88
N TRP A 25 -7.38 17.87 11.04
CA TRP A 25 -6.86 16.79 11.88
C TRP A 25 -5.43 16.39 11.48
N PHE A 26 -5.08 16.40 10.19
CA PHE A 26 -3.77 15.94 9.72
C PHE A 26 -2.67 16.91 10.15
N ASN A 27 -2.94 18.21 10.00
CA ASN A 27 -2.02 19.22 10.50
C ASN A 27 -1.96 19.22 12.04
N GLU A 28 -3.02 18.86 12.74
CA GLU A 28 -3.04 18.81 14.21
C GLU A 28 -2.32 17.58 14.80
N ALA A 29 -2.37 16.44 14.10
CA ALA A 29 -1.87 15.16 14.63
C ALA A 29 -0.35 15.13 14.84
N LYS A 30 0.43 15.76 13.94
CA LYS A 30 1.92 15.88 13.95
C LYS A 30 2.73 14.59 13.91
N PHE A 31 2.24 13.51 14.50
CA PHE A 31 2.94 12.24 14.66
C PHE A 31 1.98 11.08 14.37
N GLY A 32 2.47 10.11 13.59
CA GLY A 32 1.74 8.88 13.29
C GLY A 32 2.67 7.68 13.24
N ILE A 33 2.06 6.49 13.30
CA ILE A 33 2.76 5.20 13.24
C ILE A 33 2.58 4.58 11.85
N PHE A 34 3.67 4.17 11.23
CA PHE A 34 3.65 3.41 9.99
C PHE A 34 3.94 1.94 10.27
N ILE A 35 3.15 1.04 9.68
CA ILE A 35 3.29 -0.40 9.85
C ILE A 35 3.49 -1.03 8.47
N HIS A 36 4.71 -1.53 8.21
CA HIS A 36 4.98 -2.45 7.11
C HIS A 36 4.88 -3.88 7.63
N TRP A 37 3.80 -4.56 7.25
CA TRP A 37 3.50 -5.92 7.65
C TRP A 37 2.88 -6.69 6.49
N GLY A 38 3.37 -7.91 6.26
CA GLY A 38 2.93 -8.74 5.15
C GLY A 38 3.68 -10.06 5.09
N VAL A 39 3.58 -10.76 3.97
CA VAL A 39 4.20 -12.09 3.80
C VAL A 39 5.72 -12.02 3.98
N TYR A 40 6.36 -10.94 3.56
CA TYR A 40 7.79 -10.67 3.74
C TYR A 40 8.23 -10.64 5.22
N SER A 41 7.30 -10.44 6.16
CA SER A 41 7.59 -10.52 7.60
C SER A 41 7.86 -11.95 8.09
N VAL A 42 7.55 -12.98 7.29
CA VAL A 42 7.88 -14.38 7.61
C VAL A 42 9.38 -14.64 7.43
N PRO A 43 9.98 -14.40 6.24
CA PRO A 43 11.42 -14.57 6.09
C PRO A 43 12.24 -13.47 6.79
N ALA A 44 11.69 -12.26 6.93
CA ALA A 44 12.23 -11.15 7.74
C ALA A 44 13.74 -10.91 7.59
N TRP A 45 14.27 -10.94 6.36
CA TRP A 45 15.71 -10.94 6.14
C TRP A 45 16.14 -10.10 4.94
N ARG A 46 17.20 -9.31 5.11
CA ARG A 46 17.93 -8.59 4.07
C ARG A 46 19.35 -8.32 4.59
N PRO A 47 20.40 -8.38 3.75
CA PRO A 47 21.72 -7.95 4.18
C PRO A 47 21.71 -6.44 4.48
N LEU A 48 22.50 -6.01 5.47
CA LEU A 48 22.71 -4.60 5.72
C LEU A 48 23.67 -4.03 4.67
N GLY A 49 23.23 -2.98 3.98
CA GLY A 49 24.01 -2.25 2.98
C GLY A 49 23.98 -0.75 3.23
N GLY A 50 25.04 -0.05 2.80
CA GLY A 50 25.15 1.41 2.93
C GLY A 50 24.44 2.19 1.82
N GLU A 51 23.93 1.51 0.80
CA GLU A 51 23.19 2.14 -0.30
C GLU A 51 21.72 2.37 0.08
N ARG A 52 21.12 3.38 -0.54
CA ARG A 52 19.71 3.72 -0.34
C ARG A 52 18.83 2.51 -0.68
N TYR A 53 17.93 2.14 0.22
CA TYR A 53 17.02 0.98 0.11
C TYR A 53 17.67 -0.40 0.15
N ALA A 54 19.00 -0.50 0.34
CA ALA A 54 19.69 -1.79 0.31
C ALA A 54 19.21 -2.76 1.40
N SER A 55 18.71 -2.23 2.52
CA SER A 55 18.41 -3.00 3.75
C SER A 55 16.91 -3.23 3.98
N TYR A 56 16.05 -2.99 2.99
CA TYR A 56 14.60 -3.11 3.12
C TYR A 56 14.17 -4.59 3.07
N ALA A 57 13.76 -5.14 4.21
CA ALA A 57 13.36 -6.54 4.32
C ALA A 57 12.02 -6.83 3.65
N GLU A 58 11.15 -5.82 3.55
CA GLU A 58 9.90 -5.88 2.81
C GLU A 58 10.11 -6.00 1.30
N TRP A 59 11.33 -5.80 0.80
CA TRP A 59 11.75 -6.05 -0.59
C TRP A 59 12.21 -7.48 -0.85
N TYR A 60 11.98 -8.42 0.07
CA TYR A 60 12.48 -9.79 0.01
C TYR A 60 12.21 -10.48 -1.34
N TYR A 61 11.00 -10.39 -1.88
CA TYR A 61 10.67 -11.08 -3.13
C TYR A 61 11.46 -10.52 -4.33
N ALA A 62 11.50 -9.19 -4.50
CA ALA A 62 12.16 -8.58 -5.65
C ALA A 62 13.69 -8.55 -5.54
N SER A 63 14.22 -8.50 -4.31
CA SER A 63 15.64 -8.21 -4.09
C SER A 63 16.40 -9.33 -3.39
N VAL A 64 15.75 -10.31 -2.78
CA VAL A 64 16.44 -11.46 -2.17
C VAL A 64 16.26 -12.70 -3.04
N ILE A 65 15.05 -12.97 -3.50
CA ILE A 65 14.78 -14.09 -4.41
C ILE A 65 15.26 -13.69 -5.81
N GLY A 66 16.27 -14.39 -6.33
CA GLY A 66 16.88 -14.09 -7.63
C GLY A 66 18.09 -13.15 -7.60
N ASP A 67 18.42 -12.54 -6.45
CA ASP A 67 19.62 -11.70 -6.29
C ASP A 67 20.83 -12.55 -5.89
N THR A 68 21.71 -12.76 -6.86
CA THR A 68 22.99 -13.47 -6.65
C THR A 68 24.13 -12.55 -6.18
N GLU A 69 24.00 -11.23 -6.33
CA GLU A 69 25.11 -10.29 -6.08
C GLU A 69 25.32 -10.04 -4.59
N LEU A 70 24.24 -9.92 -3.81
CA LEU A 70 24.30 -9.66 -2.37
C LEU A 70 24.13 -10.93 -1.51
N GLY A 71 24.19 -12.11 -2.14
CA GLY A 71 24.03 -13.40 -1.47
C GLY A 71 22.60 -13.70 -0.97
N GLY A 72 21.61 -12.92 -1.42
CA GLY A 72 20.22 -13.07 -1.03
C GLY A 72 19.63 -14.41 -1.46
N ASP A 73 19.87 -14.78 -2.72
CA ASP A 73 19.41 -16.05 -3.28
C ASP A 73 20.06 -17.25 -2.56
N ALA A 74 21.32 -17.12 -2.15
CA ALA A 74 22.01 -18.15 -1.38
C ALA A 74 21.39 -18.36 0.01
N PHE A 75 21.02 -17.27 0.70
CA PHE A 75 20.29 -17.35 1.97
C PHE A 75 18.94 -18.05 1.79
N HIS A 76 18.16 -17.65 0.79
CA HIS A 76 16.84 -18.22 0.52
C HIS A 76 16.94 -19.74 0.26
N LYS A 77 17.81 -20.13 -0.68
CA LYS A 77 18.03 -21.53 -1.05
C LYS A 77 18.51 -22.39 0.12
N ALA A 78 19.42 -21.86 0.95
CA ALA A 78 19.94 -22.58 2.10
C ALA A 78 18.89 -22.79 3.20
N ARG A 79 17.95 -21.84 3.37
CA ARG A 79 16.97 -21.88 4.46
C ARG A 79 15.66 -22.56 4.09
N TYR A 80 15.19 -22.36 2.86
CA TYR A 80 13.86 -22.78 2.41
C TYR A 80 13.88 -23.80 1.28
N GLY A 81 15.01 -23.90 0.55
CA GLY A 81 15.17 -24.77 -0.62
C GLY A 81 15.06 -24.01 -1.94
N ALA A 82 15.60 -24.59 -3.02
CA ALA A 82 15.64 -23.93 -4.33
C ALA A 82 14.27 -23.88 -5.04
N ASP A 83 13.36 -24.78 -4.67
CA ASP A 83 12.01 -24.87 -5.26
C ASP A 83 10.95 -24.13 -4.41
N PHE A 84 11.35 -23.45 -3.34
CA PHE A 84 10.44 -22.68 -2.48
C PHE A 84 10.19 -21.31 -3.13
N GLU A 85 8.96 -21.05 -3.57
CA GLU A 85 8.58 -19.75 -4.14
C GLU A 85 8.25 -18.73 -3.03
N TYR A 86 8.33 -17.43 -3.32
CA TYR A 86 7.90 -16.41 -2.36
C TYR A 86 6.45 -16.63 -1.87
N ARG A 87 5.57 -17.07 -2.77
CA ARG A 87 4.17 -17.32 -2.45
C ARG A 87 3.96 -18.45 -1.45
N ASP A 88 4.94 -19.34 -1.26
CA ASP A 88 4.90 -20.42 -0.27
C ASP A 88 5.05 -19.90 1.18
N PHE A 89 5.44 -18.64 1.37
CA PHE A 89 5.40 -17.99 2.69
C PHE A 89 3.99 -17.58 3.13
N ALA A 90 3.04 -17.40 2.23
CA ALA A 90 1.69 -16.98 2.60
C ALA A 90 0.98 -17.89 3.63
N PRO A 91 1.00 -19.23 3.53
CA PRO A 91 0.43 -20.08 4.57
C PRO A 91 1.20 -20.03 5.90
N LEU A 92 2.47 -19.59 5.89
CA LEU A 92 3.31 -19.46 7.09
C LEU A 92 3.10 -18.11 7.80
N PHE A 93 2.50 -17.13 7.12
CA PHE A 93 2.09 -15.87 7.71
C PHE A 93 0.82 -16.07 8.53
N SER A 94 0.93 -16.63 9.74
CA SER A 94 -0.23 -16.99 10.57
C SER A 94 -0.82 -15.84 11.40
N ALA A 95 -0.03 -14.79 11.66
CA ALA A 95 -0.37 -13.73 12.60
C ALA A 95 -0.85 -14.26 13.98
N GLU A 96 -0.29 -15.37 14.45
CA GLU A 96 -0.76 -16.12 15.63
C GLU A 96 -0.88 -15.27 16.90
N LEU A 97 0.04 -14.32 17.09
CA LEU A 97 0.08 -13.44 18.27
C LEU A 97 -0.49 -12.04 17.99
N PHE A 98 -1.15 -11.83 16.85
CA PHE A 98 -1.72 -10.53 16.51
C PHE A 98 -2.99 -10.25 17.33
N ASP A 99 -2.93 -9.17 18.10
CA ASP A 99 -4.01 -8.58 18.88
C ASP A 99 -4.13 -7.10 18.50
N ALA A 100 -5.23 -6.76 17.81
CA ALA A 100 -5.50 -5.42 17.31
C ALA A 100 -5.71 -4.40 18.45
N ASP A 101 -6.35 -4.80 19.54
CA ASP A 101 -6.62 -3.93 20.69
C ASP A 101 -5.32 -3.60 21.43
N TYR A 102 -4.45 -4.60 21.61
CA TYR A 102 -3.12 -4.39 22.19
C TYR A 102 -2.29 -3.42 21.35
N TRP A 103 -2.30 -3.56 20.02
CA TRP A 103 -1.62 -2.65 19.11
C TRP A 103 -2.18 -1.24 19.19
N ALA A 104 -3.50 -1.08 19.08
CA ALA A 104 -4.16 0.22 19.16
C ALA A 104 -3.89 0.92 20.51
N ASP A 105 -3.90 0.18 21.61
CA ASP A 105 -3.56 0.68 22.94
C ASP A 105 -2.11 1.14 23.04
N LEU A 106 -1.18 0.39 22.44
CA LEU A 106 0.24 0.78 22.35
C LEU A 106 0.42 2.07 21.53
N PHE A 107 -0.25 2.19 20.38
CA PHE A 107 -0.17 3.37 19.52
C PHE A 107 -0.80 4.60 20.18
N CYS A 108 -1.89 4.44 20.93
CA CYS A 108 -2.47 5.53 21.71
C CYS A 108 -1.49 6.02 22.78
N ARG A 109 -0.85 5.10 23.51
CA ARG A 109 0.15 5.45 24.53
C ARG A 109 1.41 6.10 23.97
N SER A 110 1.76 5.86 22.70
CA SER A 110 2.92 6.53 22.08
C SER A 110 2.65 8.00 21.77
N GLY A 111 1.39 8.46 21.88
CA GLY A 111 0.99 9.83 21.54
C GLY A 111 0.78 10.06 20.04
N ALA A 112 0.68 8.99 19.24
CA ALA A 112 0.34 9.12 17.82
C ALA A 112 -1.07 9.66 17.67
N GLY A 113 -1.31 10.52 16.67
CA GLY A 113 -2.65 10.94 16.27
C GLY A 113 -3.25 10.07 15.17
N TYR A 114 -2.41 9.30 14.46
CA TYR A 114 -2.84 8.42 13.39
C TYR A 114 -1.95 7.18 13.21
N VAL A 115 -2.49 6.16 12.57
CA VAL A 115 -1.81 4.90 12.23
C VAL A 115 -2.01 4.61 10.75
N VAL A 116 -0.99 4.11 10.06
CA VAL A 116 -1.02 3.73 8.64
C VAL A 116 -0.52 2.30 8.51
N LEU A 117 -1.37 1.38 8.04
CA LEU A 117 -1.01 -0.01 7.78
C LEU A 117 -0.83 -0.24 6.28
N THR A 118 0.20 -0.99 5.88
CA THR A 118 0.31 -1.56 4.53
C THR A 118 -0.87 -2.47 4.23
N SER A 119 -1.90 -1.94 3.57
CA SER A 119 -3.03 -2.76 3.11
C SER A 119 -2.54 -3.76 2.06
N LYS A 120 -1.73 -3.29 1.11
CA LYS A 120 -1.04 -4.06 0.07
C LYS A 120 0.32 -3.43 -0.19
N HIS A 121 1.39 -4.22 -0.08
CA HIS A 121 2.74 -3.82 -0.49
C HIS A 121 3.01 -4.22 -1.95
N HIS A 122 4.23 -4.02 -2.45
CA HIS A 122 4.59 -4.34 -3.83
C HIS A 122 4.49 -5.85 -4.17
N ASP A 123 4.50 -6.74 -3.18
CA ASP A 123 4.25 -8.18 -3.38
C ASP A 123 2.80 -8.51 -3.73
N GLY A 124 1.92 -7.50 -3.67
CA GLY A 124 0.52 -7.61 -4.03
C GLY A 124 -0.33 -8.42 -3.03
N TYR A 125 0.20 -8.83 -1.87
CA TYR A 125 -0.58 -9.55 -0.87
C TYR A 125 -1.48 -8.59 -0.11
N CYS A 126 -2.78 -8.88 -0.06
CA CYS A 126 -3.76 -8.01 0.59
C CYS A 126 -4.00 -8.40 2.06
N LEU A 127 -3.85 -7.45 3.00
CA LEU A 127 -4.22 -7.61 4.41
C LEU A 127 -5.73 -7.48 4.68
N TRP A 128 -6.55 -7.53 3.64
CA TRP A 128 -8.01 -7.54 3.70
C TRP A 128 -8.57 -8.55 2.69
N PRO A 129 -9.84 -8.99 2.81
CA PRO A 129 -10.46 -9.91 1.87
C PRO A 129 -10.84 -9.24 0.54
N SER A 130 -9.84 -8.88 -0.26
CA SER A 130 -9.99 -8.20 -1.54
C SER A 130 -10.93 -8.95 -2.49
N LYS A 131 -11.94 -8.26 -3.03
CA LYS A 131 -12.85 -8.78 -4.07
C LYS A 131 -12.22 -8.90 -5.45
N SER A 132 -11.02 -8.35 -5.66
CA SER A 132 -10.34 -8.45 -6.95
C SER A 132 -10.14 -9.92 -7.37
N PRO A 133 -10.52 -10.30 -8.61
CA PRO A 133 -10.42 -11.70 -9.05
C PRO A 133 -8.97 -12.21 -9.08
N TYR A 134 -7.99 -11.31 -9.19
CA TYR A 134 -6.56 -11.64 -9.21
C TYR A 134 -5.97 -11.88 -7.80
N LYS A 135 -6.75 -11.67 -6.73
CA LYS A 135 -6.29 -11.82 -5.34
C LYS A 135 -6.90 -12.99 -4.59
N LYS A 136 -7.62 -13.86 -5.29
CA LYS A 136 -8.05 -15.15 -4.74
C LYS A 136 -6.81 -15.95 -4.29
N ASN A 137 -6.82 -16.44 -3.05
CA ASN A 137 -5.68 -17.13 -2.43
C ASN A 137 -4.40 -16.29 -2.30
N TRP A 138 -4.49 -14.96 -2.43
CA TRP A 138 -3.38 -14.03 -2.23
C TRP A 138 -3.82 -12.84 -1.36
N ASN A 139 -4.53 -13.16 -0.29
CA ASN A 139 -4.98 -12.23 0.74
C ASN A 139 -5.14 -12.94 2.09
N SER A 140 -5.13 -12.15 3.17
CA SER A 140 -5.12 -12.61 4.57
C SER A 140 -6.35 -13.41 5.03
N LEU A 141 -7.49 -13.31 4.35
CA LEU A 141 -8.65 -14.16 4.64
C LEU A 141 -8.54 -15.52 3.95
N ASP A 142 -8.06 -15.55 2.71
CA ASP A 142 -7.97 -16.76 1.89
C ASP A 142 -6.77 -17.65 2.20
N ILE A 143 -5.70 -17.13 2.80
CA ILE A 143 -4.50 -17.89 3.15
C ILE A 143 -3.76 -17.23 4.32
N GLY A 144 -2.97 -18.01 5.06
CA GLY A 144 -2.23 -17.51 6.22
C GLY A 144 -3.16 -17.21 7.41
N PRO A 145 -3.39 -15.94 7.80
CA PRO A 145 -4.06 -15.59 9.06
C PRO A 145 -5.54 -16.00 9.16
N ARG A 146 -6.23 -16.17 8.02
CA ARG A 146 -7.68 -16.39 7.95
C ARG A 146 -8.49 -15.28 8.61
N ARG A 147 -8.00 -14.04 8.50
CA ARG A 147 -8.50 -12.85 9.20
C ARG A 147 -8.50 -11.64 8.28
N ASP A 148 -9.44 -10.73 8.51
CA ASP A 148 -9.41 -9.39 7.91
C ASP A 148 -8.55 -8.47 8.79
N LEU A 149 -7.23 -8.55 8.60
CA LEU A 149 -6.27 -7.87 9.46
C LEU A 149 -6.40 -6.35 9.40
N LEU A 150 -6.66 -5.80 8.21
CA LEU A 150 -6.91 -4.37 8.03
C LEU A 150 -8.20 -3.93 8.73
N GLY A 151 -9.28 -4.69 8.58
CA GLY A 151 -10.56 -4.39 9.23
C GLY A 151 -10.47 -4.43 10.76
N GLU A 152 -9.85 -5.48 11.30
CA GLU A 152 -9.65 -5.64 12.75
C GLU A 152 -8.82 -4.50 13.35
N LEU A 153 -7.68 -4.15 12.72
CA LEU A 153 -6.86 -3.03 13.21
C LEU A 153 -7.56 -1.68 13.04
N THR A 154 -8.29 -1.48 11.95
CA THR A 154 -9.04 -0.25 11.69
C THR A 154 -10.08 0.01 12.78
N ALA A 155 -10.82 -1.01 13.20
CA ALA A 155 -11.79 -0.91 14.28
C ALA A 155 -11.09 -0.54 15.60
N ALA A 156 -10.07 -1.32 16.01
CA ALA A 156 -9.37 -1.11 17.28
C ALA A 156 -8.71 0.29 17.38
N VAL A 157 -8.07 0.76 16.30
CA VAL A 157 -7.43 2.09 16.25
C VAL A 157 -8.46 3.20 16.42
N ARG A 158 -9.61 3.09 15.74
CA ARG A 158 -10.71 4.07 15.86
C ARG A 158 -11.35 4.07 17.23
N ASP A 159 -11.50 2.91 17.87
CA ASP A 159 -12.03 2.79 19.23
C ASP A 159 -11.14 3.49 20.27
N LYS A 160 -9.85 3.64 19.97
CA LYS A 160 -8.90 4.45 20.77
C LYS A 160 -8.91 5.95 20.41
N GLY A 161 -9.78 6.39 19.52
CA GLY A 161 -9.90 7.78 19.08
C GLY A 161 -8.81 8.23 18.11
N LEU A 162 -8.01 7.31 17.56
CA LEU A 162 -6.96 7.59 16.59
C LEU A 162 -7.51 7.58 15.16
N LYS A 163 -6.85 8.32 14.27
CA LYS A 163 -7.14 8.26 12.83
C LYS A 163 -6.48 7.03 12.21
N MET A 164 -7.23 6.27 11.42
CA MET A 164 -6.70 5.11 10.70
C MET A 164 -6.56 5.42 9.22
N GLY A 165 -5.33 5.35 8.71
CA GLY A 165 -5.01 5.37 7.29
C GLY A 165 -4.54 4.02 6.78
N LEU A 166 -4.31 3.95 5.48
CA LEU A 166 -3.72 2.80 4.81
C LEU A 166 -2.60 3.25 3.88
N TYR A 167 -1.61 2.38 3.74
CA TYR A 167 -0.67 2.40 2.63
C TYR A 167 -1.18 1.49 1.53
N TYR A 168 -0.99 1.89 0.28
CA TYR A 168 -1.34 1.11 -0.88
C TYR A 168 -0.27 1.24 -1.97
N SER A 169 0.34 0.12 -2.34
CA SER A 169 1.23 0.06 -3.50
C SER A 169 0.44 0.11 -4.81
N ILE A 170 0.66 1.16 -5.61
CA ILE A 170 0.07 1.33 -6.95
C ILE A 170 0.55 0.22 -7.89
N ILE A 171 1.80 -0.20 -7.74
CA ILE A 171 2.41 -1.27 -8.54
C ILE A 171 2.41 -2.61 -7.80
N GLU A 172 2.62 -3.68 -8.55
CA GLU A 172 2.91 -5.01 -8.04
C GLU A 172 4.05 -5.62 -8.83
N TRP A 173 5.01 -6.23 -8.12
CA TRP A 173 6.23 -6.78 -8.70
C TRP A 173 6.00 -7.78 -9.83
N GLU A 174 4.95 -8.59 -9.69
CA GLU A 174 4.61 -9.63 -10.67
C GLU A 174 3.90 -9.08 -11.91
N SER A 175 3.41 -7.84 -11.89
CA SER A 175 2.51 -7.33 -12.94
C SER A 175 3.05 -6.09 -13.67
N ASN A 176 3.73 -5.19 -12.97
CA ASN A 176 4.10 -3.90 -13.53
C ASN A 176 5.53 -3.90 -14.07
N TRP A 177 5.66 -3.34 -15.27
CA TRP A 177 6.95 -3.04 -15.86
C TRP A 177 7.66 -1.94 -15.07
N THR A 178 9.01 -1.97 -15.05
CA THR A 178 9.82 -0.91 -14.47
C THR A 178 11.06 -0.57 -15.29
N HIS A 179 11.47 0.71 -15.25
CA HIS A 179 12.77 1.15 -15.75
C HIS A 179 13.93 0.86 -14.78
N ARG A 180 13.64 0.42 -13.55
CA ARG A 180 14.61 0.24 -12.46
C ARG A 180 15.40 -1.06 -12.57
N ASP A 181 14.92 -2.00 -13.37
CA ASP A 181 15.58 -3.27 -13.63
C ASP A 181 15.77 -3.46 -15.15
N PRO A 182 16.96 -3.87 -15.63
CA PRO A 182 17.23 -4.09 -17.06
C PRO A 182 16.30 -5.11 -17.74
N SER A 183 15.77 -6.08 -16.99
CA SER A 183 14.79 -7.06 -17.50
C SER A 183 13.41 -6.44 -17.75
N GLY A 184 13.15 -5.27 -17.18
CA GLY A 184 11.87 -4.59 -17.21
C GLY A 184 10.89 -5.05 -16.12
N TYR A 185 11.28 -5.96 -15.22
CA TYR A 185 10.44 -6.45 -14.12
C TYR A 185 11.24 -6.58 -12.82
N TYR A 186 10.53 -6.53 -11.70
CA TYR A 186 11.13 -6.62 -10.35
C TYR A 186 11.45 -8.05 -9.91
N VAL A 187 10.86 -9.04 -10.57
CA VAL A 187 11.04 -10.47 -10.26
C VAL A 187 11.27 -11.24 -11.55
N ASP A 188 11.77 -12.47 -11.43
CA ASP A 188 12.05 -13.33 -12.58
C ASP A 188 10.84 -13.44 -13.52
N LYS A 189 11.12 -13.40 -14.82
CA LYS A 189 10.12 -13.43 -15.88
C LYS A 189 9.21 -14.67 -15.82
N VAL A 190 9.68 -15.81 -15.32
CA VAL A 190 8.87 -17.02 -15.12
C VAL A 190 7.74 -16.76 -14.13
N LEU A 191 8.00 -16.00 -13.05
CA LEU A 191 7.01 -15.64 -12.05
C LEU A 191 6.04 -14.58 -12.57
N VAL A 192 6.54 -13.61 -13.33
CA VAL A 192 5.70 -12.64 -14.05
C VAL A 192 4.73 -13.35 -14.99
N ASP A 193 5.21 -14.27 -15.83
CA ASP A 193 4.35 -14.99 -16.78
C ASP A 193 3.32 -15.89 -16.08
N LYS A 194 3.62 -16.35 -14.86
CA LYS A 194 2.72 -17.18 -14.02
C LYS A 194 1.64 -16.37 -13.31
N TYR A 195 1.97 -15.18 -12.79
CA TYR A 195 1.11 -14.48 -11.83
C TYR A 195 0.62 -13.11 -12.27
N ARG A 196 1.16 -12.53 -13.34
CA ARG A 196 0.82 -11.17 -13.76
C ARG A 196 -0.67 -10.98 -13.97
N ILE A 197 -1.11 -9.81 -13.57
CA ILE A 197 -2.36 -9.23 -14.04
C ILE A 197 -2.09 -8.62 -15.43
N PRO A 198 -2.94 -8.88 -16.44
CA PRO A 198 -2.74 -8.30 -17.77
C PRO A 198 -2.68 -6.76 -17.71
N LYS A 199 -1.73 -6.17 -18.43
CA LYS A 199 -1.44 -4.72 -18.37
C LYS A 199 -2.66 -3.86 -18.71
N ASP A 200 -3.44 -4.28 -19.69
CA ASP A 200 -4.68 -3.64 -20.15
C ASP A 200 -5.85 -3.81 -19.16
N GLU A 201 -5.73 -4.73 -18.21
CA GLU A 201 -6.71 -4.96 -17.16
C GLU A 201 -6.30 -4.33 -15.81
N TYR A 202 -5.00 -4.10 -15.60
CA TYR A 202 -4.44 -3.72 -14.31
C TYR A 202 -5.12 -2.50 -13.68
N VAL A 203 -5.29 -1.42 -14.44
CA VAL A 203 -5.82 -0.17 -13.88
C VAL A 203 -7.32 -0.28 -13.62
N GLU A 204 -8.09 -0.68 -14.62
CA GLU A 204 -9.56 -0.62 -14.59
C GLU A 204 -10.22 -1.81 -13.89
N LYS A 205 -9.59 -2.99 -13.91
CA LYS A 205 -10.15 -4.22 -13.32
C LYS A 205 -9.49 -4.62 -12.00
N HIS A 206 -8.38 -3.99 -11.62
CA HIS A 206 -7.66 -4.32 -10.39
C HIS A 206 -7.38 -3.10 -9.50
N LEU A 207 -6.53 -2.16 -9.93
CA LEU A 207 -6.06 -1.02 -9.13
C LEU A 207 -7.21 -0.12 -8.64
N LEU A 208 -7.99 0.45 -9.57
CA LEU A 208 -9.06 1.38 -9.20
C LEU A 208 -10.20 0.68 -8.43
N PRO A 209 -10.65 -0.54 -8.81
CA PRO A 209 -11.61 -1.28 -8.02
C PRO A 209 -11.14 -1.58 -6.58
N GLN A 210 -9.87 -1.95 -6.38
CA GLN A 210 -9.33 -2.17 -5.03
C GLN A 210 -9.29 -0.88 -4.19
N LEU A 211 -8.82 0.23 -4.78
CA LEU A 211 -8.79 1.51 -4.09
C LEU A 211 -10.21 1.96 -3.70
N ARG A 212 -11.20 1.82 -4.58
CA ARG A 212 -12.61 2.11 -4.27
C ARG A 212 -13.15 1.19 -3.19
N GLU A 213 -12.89 -0.11 -3.28
CA GLU A 213 -13.27 -1.09 -2.26
C GLU A 213 -12.73 -0.71 -0.88
N LEU A 214 -11.44 -0.37 -0.79
CA LEU A 214 -10.79 0.03 0.45
C LEU A 214 -11.42 1.30 1.03
N VAL A 215 -11.68 2.30 0.18
CA VAL A 215 -12.31 3.56 0.57
C VAL A 215 -13.74 3.36 1.06
N GLU A 216 -14.53 2.59 0.34
CA GLU A 216 -15.94 2.31 0.68
C GLU A 216 -16.06 1.45 1.94
N THR A 217 -15.15 0.50 2.14
CA THR A 217 -15.22 -0.46 3.25
C THR A 217 -14.59 0.10 4.52
N TYR A 218 -13.38 0.64 4.43
CA TYR A 218 -12.58 1.03 5.60
C TYR A 218 -12.52 2.53 5.82
N GLN A 219 -12.90 3.36 4.84
CA GLN A 219 -13.00 4.82 4.99
C GLN A 219 -11.71 5.46 5.56
N PRO A 220 -10.51 5.16 5.03
CA PRO A 220 -9.25 5.58 5.64
C PRO A 220 -9.15 7.10 5.75
N ALA A 221 -8.65 7.58 6.89
CA ALA A 221 -8.34 8.99 7.09
C ALA A 221 -7.16 9.43 6.21
N LEU A 222 -6.26 8.51 5.85
CA LEU A 222 -5.09 8.78 5.02
C LEU A 222 -4.90 7.64 4.01
N ILE A 223 -4.63 7.96 2.75
CA ILE A 223 -4.16 7.01 1.75
C ILE A 223 -2.74 7.39 1.38
N PHE A 224 -1.78 6.58 1.82
CA PHE A 224 -0.38 6.68 1.43
C PHE A 224 -0.18 5.81 0.20
N SER A 225 -0.25 6.40 -1.00
CA SER A 225 0.08 5.66 -2.21
C SER A 225 1.60 5.51 -2.32
N ASP A 226 2.07 4.48 -3.01
CA ASP A 226 3.50 4.30 -3.25
C ASP A 226 3.77 3.53 -4.54
N GLY A 227 4.94 3.73 -5.11
CA GLY A 227 5.38 3.12 -6.37
C GLY A 227 4.75 3.72 -7.63
N GLY A 228 3.70 4.54 -7.51
CA GLY A 228 3.11 5.25 -8.66
C GLY A 228 4.05 6.31 -9.22
N GLU A 229 4.87 6.91 -8.36
CA GLU A 229 5.89 7.90 -8.72
C GLU A 229 7.14 7.32 -9.38
N TRP A 230 7.26 5.99 -9.42
CA TRP A 230 8.40 5.30 -10.02
C TRP A 230 8.20 5.12 -11.51
N ASP A 231 7.06 4.55 -11.89
CA ASP A 231 6.71 4.17 -13.24
C ASP A 231 5.26 4.57 -13.51
N GLY A 232 4.94 4.99 -14.74
CA GLY A 232 3.58 5.38 -15.13
C GLY A 232 3.18 6.82 -14.78
N GLY A 233 2.58 7.51 -15.75
CA GLY A 233 2.09 8.88 -15.56
C GLY A 233 0.65 8.92 -15.04
N GLU A 234 0.21 10.12 -14.65
CA GLU A 234 -1.12 10.37 -14.07
C GLU A 234 -2.29 9.91 -14.95
N ASP A 235 -2.13 9.95 -16.28
CA ASP A 235 -3.16 9.51 -17.21
C ASP A 235 -3.22 7.98 -17.31
N TYR A 236 -2.08 7.29 -17.16
CA TYR A 236 -2.05 5.82 -17.13
C TYR A 236 -2.70 5.29 -15.85
N TRP A 237 -2.34 5.86 -14.70
CA TRP A 237 -2.91 5.48 -13.41
C TRP A 237 -4.33 6.00 -13.18
N GLN A 238 -4.81 6.89 -14.05
CA GLN A 238 -6.09 7.60 -13.90
C GLN A 238 -6.20 8.34 -12.55
N THR A 239 -5.08 8.90 -12.10
CA THR A 239 -4.95 9.51 -10.77
C THR A 239 -5.95 10.64 -10.56
N LYS A 240 -6.05 11.56 -11.52
CA LYS A 240 -6.94 12.73 -11.41
C LYS A 240 -8.42 12.32 -11.30
N GLN A 241 -8.82 11.28 -12.04
CA GLN A 241 -10.18 10.75 -12.02
C GLN A 241 -10.48 10.09 -10.68
N PHE A 242 -9.54 9.31 -10.14
CA PHE A 242 -9.70 8.71 -8.82
C PHE A 242 -9.79 9.75 -7.72
N LEU A 243 -8.89 10.75 -7.69
CA LEU A 243 -8.89 11.80 -6.68
C LEU A 243 -10.14 12.69 -6.75
N ALA A 244 -10.62 13.01 -7.97
CA ALA A 244 -11.87 13.74 -8.12
C ALA A 244 -13.07 12.95 -7.53
N TRP A 245 -13.14 11.65 -7.77
CA TRP A 245 -14.15 10.81 -7.12
C TRP A 245 -13.97 10.78 -5.60
N LEU A 246 -12.74 10.60 -5.12
CA LEU A 246 -12.43 10.53 -3.69
C LEU A 246 -12.87 11.80 -2.94
N TYR A 247 -12.69 12.98 -3.53
CA TYR A 247 -13.01 14.24 -2.88
C TYR A 247 -14.48 14.68 -3.04
N ASN A 248 -15.20 14.14 -4.03
CA ASN A 248 -16.60 14.49 -4.25
C ASN A 248 -17.58 13.48 -3.65
N GLU A 249 -17.28 12.18 -3.78
CA GLU A 249 -18.28 11.12 -3.63
C GLU A 249 -17.96 10.12 -2.52
N ALA A 250 -16.69 9.95 -2.15
CA ALA A 250 -16.31 8.96 -1.16
C ALA A 250 -16.91 9.25 0.23
N PRO A 251 -17.24 8.21 1.01
CA PRO A 251 -17.84 8.35 2.34
C PRO A 251 -16.96 9.10 3.35
N ASN A 252 -15.64 9.10 3.13
CA ASN A 252 -14.62 9.75 3.95
C ASN A 252 -14.04 11.03 3.30
N ARG A 253 -14.69 11.61 2.28
CA ARG A 253 -14.17 12.77 1.51
C ARG A 253 -13.78 13.98 2.36
N ASP A 254 -14.46 14.18 3.50
CA ASP A 254 -14.23 15.31 4.41
C ASP A 254 -13.04 15.06 5.36
N GLU A 255 -12.53 13.82 5.40
CA GLU A 255 -11.47 13.39 6.31
C GLU A 255 -10.20 12.94 5.58
N VAL A 256 -10.35 12.29 4.43
CA VAL A 256 -9.24 11.62 3.73
C VAL A 256 -8.13 12.60 3.33
N VAL A 257 -6.88 12.19 3.53
CA VAL A 257 -5.70 12.89 3.00
C VAL A 257 -4.87 11.97 2.13
N VAL A 258 -4.26 12.51 1.08
CA VAL A 258 -3.40 11.75 0.16
C VAL A 258 -2.01 12.37 0.06
N ASN A 259 -0.99 11.53 -0.12
CA ASN A 259 0.38 11.97 -0.39
C ASN A 259 0.60 12.29 -1.88
N ASP A 260 1.85 12.57 -2.24
CA ASP A 260 2.32 13.02 -3.56
C ASP A 260 2.89 11.91 -4.45
N ARG A 261 2.53 10.64 -4.20
CA ARG A 261 3.16 9.45 -4.81
C ARG A 261 2.26 8.64 -5.75
N TRP A 262 1.25 9.26 -6.33
CA TRP A 262 0.27 8.54 -7.13
C TRP A 262 0.69 8.28 -8.57
N ALA A 263 1.62 9.10 -9.09
CA ALA A 263 2.09 9.01 -10.45
C ALA A 263 3.46 9.65 -10.61
N LYS A 264 4.16 9.28 -11.69
CA LYS A 264 5.40 9.96 -12.10
C LYS A 264 5.15 11.47 -12.21
N ASP A 265 6.16 12.24 -11.82
CA ASP A 265 6.18 13.70 -11.86
C ASP A 265 5.25 14.43 -10.86
N MET A 266 4.50 13.71 -10.02
CA MET A 266 3.72 14.29 -8.91
C MET A 266 4.52 14.71 -7.66
N PRO A 267 5.59 14.02 -7.25
CA PRO A 267 6.28 14.36 -6.00
C PRO A 267 6.67 15.82 -5.91
N GLY A 268 6.36 16.46 -4.77
CA GLY A 268 6.59 17.88 -4.52
C GLY A 268 5.73 18.85 -5.33
N LYS A 269 4.71 18.39 -6.06
CA LYS A 269 3.82 19.23 -6.88
C LYS A 269 2.34 19.09 -6.51
N HIS A 270 1.86 17.86 -6.36
CA HIS A 270 0.44 17.54 -6.19
C HIS A 270 0.21 16.59 -5.01
N GLY A 271 -0.96 16.66 -4.39
CA GLY A 271 -1.30 15.91 -3.16
C GLY A 271 -1.62 16.85 -2.00
N ASP A 272 -2.27 16.33 -0.95
CA ASP A 272 -2.61 17.15 0.23
C ASP A 272 -1.36 17.46 1.08
N TYR A 273 -0.34 16.61 0.99
CA TYR A 273 0.98 16.81 1.61
C TYR A 273 2.08 16.15 0.80
N PHE A 274 3.32 16.63 0.99
CA PHE A 274 4.51 16.05 0.35
C PHE A 274 5.22 15.11 1.29
N SER A 275 5.58 13.94 0.79
CA SER A 275 6.25 12.89 1.54
C SER A 275 7.75 12.87 1.23
N SER A 276 8.57 12.59 2.25
CA SER A 276 10.01 12.42 2.10
C SER A 276 10.49 11.19 2.86
N GLU A 277 11.58 10.61 2.36
CA GLU A 277 12.29 9.46 2.93
C GLU A 277 13.80 9.72 2.94
N TYR A 278 14.55 8.89 3.67
CA TYR A 278 16.00 8.94 3.87
C TYR A 278 16.82 9.09 2.57
#